data_AF-A0A8S2XB49-F1
#
_entry.id   AF-A0A8S2XB49-F1
#
_cell.length_a   1.000
_cell.length_b   1.000
_cell.length_c   1.000
_cell.angle_alpha   90.00
_cell.angle_beta   90.00
_cell.angle_gamma   90.00
#
_symmetry.space_group_name_H-M   'P 1'
#
loop_
_entity.id
_entity.type
_entity.pdbx_description
1 polymer ?
#
loop_
_entity_poly.entity_id
_entity_poly.type
_entity_poly.pdbx_seq_one_letter_code
_entity_poly.pdbx_strand_id
1 'polypeptide(L)' 'MRDLKTNLKPKLAHSFAYLPFAAGPRSCIGQNFALLEAKLMLAMFVEKCNFDMVPGQRIVPDVKITMRP' A
#
# COMPACT_ATOMS: atom_id res chain seq x y z
N MET A 1 -8.38 8.48 -3.54
CA MET A 1 -7.12 9.25 -3.54
C MET A 1 -7.28 10.42 -4.50
N ARG A 2 -7.38 11.65 -3.98
CA ARG A 2 -7.41 12.88 -4.79
C ARG A 2 -5.98 13.23 -5.18
N ASP A 3 -5.76 13.63 -6.42
CA ASP A 3 -4.49 14.24 -6.82
C ASP A 3 -4.39 15.61 -6.15
N LEU A 4 -3.41 15.77 -5.25
CA LEU A 4 -3.25 16.97 -4.43
C LEU A 4 -2.70 18.16 -5.24
N LYS A 5 -2.26 17.95 -6.49
CA LYS A 5 -1.62 18.99 -7.32
C LYS A 5 -2.55 19.59 -8.37
N THR A 6 -3.54 18.85 -8.85
CA THR A 6 -4.33 19.27 -10.05
C THR A 6 -5.81 19.50 -9.77
N ASN A 7 -6.34 19.19 -8.58
CA ASN A 7 -7.77 19.26 -8.25
C ASN A 7 -8.69 18.57 -9.30
N LEU A 8 -8.13 17.69 -10.13
CA LEU A 8 -8.84 17.02 -11.19
C LEU A 8 -9.37 15.69 -10.65
N LYS A 9 -10.67 15.42 -10.88
CA LYS A 9 -11.24 14.10 -10.60
C LYS A 9 -10.56 13.10 -11.56
N PRO A 10 -9.75 12.14 -11.08
CA PRO A 10 -9.12 11.17 -11.96
C PRO A 10 -10.21 10.40 -12.72
N LYS A 11 -9.96 10.10 -14.00
CA LYS A 11 -10.79 9.25 -14.86
C LYS A 11 -11.15 8.00 -14.04
N LEU A 12 -12.43 7.84 -13.71
CA LEU A 12 -12.87 6.97 -12.62
C LEU A 12 -12.41 5.54 -12.90
N ALA A 13 -11.40 5.07 -12.16
CA ALA A 13 -11.07 3.66 -12.14
C ALA A 13 -12.34 2.89 -11.77
N HIS A 14 -12.53 1.71 -12.36
CA HIS A 14 -13.66 0.85 -12.02
C HIS A 14 -13.78 0.73 -10.49
N SER A 15 -15.00 0.76 -9.94
CA SER A 15 -15.23 0.81 -8.48
C SER A 15 -14.55 -0.32 -7.71
N PHE A 16 -14.17 -1.41 -8.40
CA PHE A 16 -13.48 -2.57 -7.86
C PHE A 16 -12.04 -2.74 -8.37
N ALA A 17 -11.42 -1.69 -8.91
CA ALA A 17 -10.04 -1.72 -9.41
C ALA A 17 -8.98 -1.86 -8.29
N TYR A 18 -9.37 -1.64 -7.03
CA TYR A 18 -8.47 -1.72 -5.88
C TYR A 18 -9.15 -2.44 -4.70
N LEU A 19 -8.84 -3.73 -4.54
CA LEU A 19 -9.44 -4.62 -3.53
C LEU A 19 -8.38 -5.45 -2.78
N PRO A 20 -7.39 -4.83 -2.11
CA PRO A 20 -6.31 -5.56 -1.42
C PRO A 20 -6.80 -6.41 -0.22
N PHE A 21 -7.99 -6.13 0.29
CA PHE A 21 -8.59 -6.82 1.45
C PHE A 21 -9.92 -7.52 1.10
N ALA A 22 -10.18 -7.74 -0.20
CA ALA A 22 -11.45 -8.22 -0.74
C ALA A 22 -12.68 -7.34 -0.36
N ALA A 23 -13.87 -7.78 -0.74
CA ALA A 23 -15.15 -7.13 -0.42
C ALA A 23 -16.22 -8.17 -0.06
N GLY A 24 -17.28 -7.76 0.63
CA GLY A 24 -18.39 -8.63 1.03
C GLY A 24 -18.14 -9.40 2.34
N PRO A 25 -18.90 -10.48 2.61
CA PRO A 25 -18.89 -11.18 3.90
C PRO A 25 -17.58 -11.93 4.21
N ARG A 26 -16.68 -12.08 3.22
CA ARG A 26 -15.35 -12.68 3.36
C ARG A 26 -14.24 -11.64 3.17
N SER A 27 -14.52 -10.37 3.42
CA SER A 27 -13.47 -9.34 3.50
C SER A 27 -12.53 -9.60 4.67
N CYS A 28 -11.31 -9.06 4.60
CA CYS A 28 -10.35 -9.18 5.68
C CYS A 28 -10.87 -8.47 6.94
N ILE A 29 -11.12 -9.23 8.00
CA ILE A 29 -11.50 -8.70 9.32
C ILE A 29 -10.45 -7.72 9.88
N GLY A 30 -9.19 -7.90 9.50
CA GLY A 30 -8.06 -7.06 9.90
C GLY A 30 -7.85 -5.80 9.06
N GLN A 31 -8.71 -5.48 8.09
CA GLN A 31 -8.49 -4.36 7.15
C GLN A 31 -8.21 -3.02 7.86
N ASN A 32 -9.04 -2.65 8.83
CA ASN A 32 -8.89 -1.38 9.55
C ASN A 32 -7.61 -1.35 10.38
N PHE A 33 -7.28 -2.47 11.01
CA PHE A 33 -6.08 -2.62 11.81
C PHE A 33 -4.81 -2.53 10.96
N ALA A 34 -4.74 -3.27 9.85
CA ALA A 34 -3.61 -3.24 8.93
C ALA A 34 -3.37 -1.83 8.35
N LEU A 35 -4.43 -1.10 8.01
CA LEU A 35 -4.32 0.28 7.52
C LEU A 35 -3.88 1.26 8.61
N LEU A 36 -4.28 1.05 9.87
CA LEU A 36 -3.83 1.87 10.99
C LEU A 36 -2.34 1.66 11.23
N GLU A 37 -1.90 0.42 11.38
CA GLU A 37 -0.50 0.08 11.61
C GLU A 37 0.40 0.56 10.47
N ALA A 38 0.00 0.32 9.21
CA ALA A 38 0.77 0.78 8.06
C ALA A 38 0.96 2.30 8.04
N LYS A 39 -0.09 3.07 8.36
CA LYS A 39 0.02 4.54 8.43
C LYS A 39 0.92 5.00 9.58
N LEU A 40 0.79 4.38 10.76
CA LEU A 40 1.62 4.71 11.91
C LEU A 40 3.09 4.39 11.64
N MET A 41 3.39 3.20 11.12
CA MET A 41 4.74 2.81 10.73
C MET A 41 5.32 3.74 9.68
N LEU A 42 4.56 4.06 8.62
CA LEU A 42 5.02 5.00 7.59
C LEU A 42 5.29 6.40 8.15
N ALA A 43 4.43 6.91 9.04
CA ALA A 43 4.65 8.21 9.68
C ALA A 43 5.94 8.21 10.52
N MET A 44 6.17 7.16 11.32
CA MET A 44 7.39 7.02 12.11
C MET A 44 8.64 6.89 11.24
N PHE A 45 8.55 6.13 10.15
CA PHE A 45 9.65 5.92 9.21
C PHE A 45 10.04 7.21 8.51
N VAL A 46 9.07 7.99 8.04
CA VAL A 46 9.33 9.28 7.37
C VAL A 46 9.92 10.31 8.35
N GLU A 47 9.51 10.28 9.62
CA GLU A 47 10.03 11.20 10.64
C GLU A 47 11.46 10.84 11.09
N LYS A 48 11.77 9.55 11.25
CA LYS A 48 12.94 9.09 11.99
C LYS A 48 14.02 8.40 11.15
N CYS A 49 13.72 8.05 9.91
CA CYS A 49 14.62 7.27 9.08
C CYS A 49 14.97 8.00 7.78
N ASN A 50 16.21 7.87 7.34
CA ASN A 50 16.61 8.15 5.96
C ASN A 50 16.83 6.82 5.25
N PHE A 51 16.17 6.63 4.11
CA PHE A 51 16.21 5.37 3.37
C PHE A 51 17.17 5.48 2.19
N ASP A 52 18.20 4.64 2.18
CA ASP A 52 19.12 4.49 1.06
C ASP A 52 19.06 3.06 0.51
N MET A 53 19.14 2.90 -0.81
CA MET A 53 19.22 1.58 -1.42
C MET A 53 20.64 1.01 -1.30
N VAL A 54 20.75 -0.28 -0.97
CA VAL A 54 22.06 -0.95 -0.97
C VAL A 54 22.59 -1.03 -2.42
N PRO A 55 23.84 -0.60 -2.68
CA PRO A 55 24.40 -0.64 -4.03
C PRO A 55 24.33 -2.04 -4.66
N GLY A 56 23.78 -2.12 -5.87
CA GLY A 56 23.67 -3.38 -6.62
C GLY A 56 22.55 -4.32 -6.16
N GLN A 57 21.70 -3.92 -5.21
CA GLN A 57 20.57 -4.74 -4.78
C GLN A 57 19.53 -4.90 -5.90
N ARG A 58 19.20 -6.15 -6.22
CA ARG A 58 18.13 -6.50 -7.17
C ARG A 58 16.92 -7.04 -6.42
N ILE A 59 15.77 -6.40 -6.59
CA ILE A 59 14.49 -6.83 -6.01
C ILE A 59 13.80 -7.74 -7.03
N VAL A 60 13.53 -9.00 -6.66
CA VAL A 60 12.93 -9.99 -7.57
C VAL A 60 11.71 -10.60 -6.89
N PRO A 61 10.51 -10.50 -7.47
CA PRO A 61 9.32 -11.04 -6.83
C PRO A 61 9.43 -12.53 -6.53
N ASP A 62 9.30 -12.90 -5.25
CA ASP A 62 9.19 -14.28 -4.78
C ASP A 62 7.72 -14.61 -4.48
N VAL A 63 7.16 -15.54 -5.24
CA VAL A 63 5.76 -15.94 -5.18
C VAL A 63 5.62 -17.17 -4.29
N LYS A 64 5.23 -16.96 -3.03
CA LYS A 64 4.83 -18.04 -2.12
C LYS A 64 3.34 -17.91 -1.79
N ILE A 65 2.97 -18.14 -0.53
CA ILE A 65 1.62 -17.85 -0.01
C ILE A 65 1.31 -16.34 -0.14
N THR A 66 2.33 -15.48 -0.02
CA THR A 66 2.23 -14.04 -0.29
C THR A 66 3.34 -13.62 -1.25
N MET A 67 3.13 -12.54 -2.00
CA MET A 67 4.17 -11.88 -2.79
C MET A 67 5.15 -11.18 -1.86
N ARG A 68 6.45 -11.39 -2.08
CA ARG A 68 7.52 -10.69 -1.35
C ARG A 68 8.62 -10.22 -2.32
N PRO A 69 9.41 -9.20 -1.94
CA PRO A 69 10.62 -8.81 -2.65
C PRO A 69 11.67 -9.91 -2.75
#